data_AF-A0A6A4GRD8-F1
#
_entry.id   AF-A0A6A4GRD8-F1
#
_cell.length_a   1.000
_cell.length_b   1.000
_cell.length_c   1.000
_cell.angle_alpha   90.00
_cell.angle_beta   90.00
_cell.angle_gamma   90.00
#
_symmetry.space_group_name_H-M   'P 1'
#
loop_
_entity.id
_entity.type
_entity.pdbx_description
1 polymer ?
#
loop_
_entity_poly.entity_id
_entity_poly.type
_entity_poly.pdbx_seq_one_letter_code
_entity_poly.pdbx_strand_id
1 'polypeptide(L)'
;MQLISINPDATNTALHAIHTGEEQIGVQNMFEANFIKDLKGPDGKLFVDRGDKICLAFSMHMDFFNPNCITQRTLDPSIQYLSEYLYVATIIPGPHEPLNDEMDHFVWPVVEQFVKAWQPGLRVSRTAASESGAVVEVGILLSVNDLLAARKVAGFLGVSSGFICTVCQLRGKTGTFNMDHAQWIPRSRDELRHWSTAYRDDPTRMLVIDAMHCILEGIVHYHCHHVLCLDVSMHQVSADGFKYAFEWLWIPYDHEVTPQDFRLDTPKHVPNIAKIQDALGFVIEGDKSMSLDQVWTHLNNRGILKALKFVAWTLELSTTLNDIHPTVSVERTNSKSKKKKSHKDMHFPTGKLASKKSHFIALLLNWQPHSSVGYVLPTGTPETLAHIQKVIQDTVRPSWVNSVPKNFGNASAGLIKADEWRTLSTVFLPIALITLWGNIDGCTPPDDESELGYLLKVLDHTMALFQATILACCHLVTASRAFAFRQCISTQLVH
;
A
#
# COMPACT_ATOMS: atom_id res chain seq x y z
N MET A 1 26.17 35.90 -0.11
CA MET A 1 25.77 35.49 -1.48
C MET A 1 26.39 36.50 -2.43
N GLN A 2 27.54 36.18 -3.04
CA GLN A 2 28.13 37.05 -4.07
C GLN A 2 27.21 36.96 -5.30
N LEU A 3 26.44 38.01 -5.56
CA LEU A 3 25.74 38.18 -6.84
C LEU A 3 26.80 38.52 -7.89
N ILE A 4 27.28 37.50 -8.60
CA ILE A 4 28.30 37.63 -9.64
C ILE A 4 27.62 37.84 -10.99
N SER A 5 28.13 38.87 -11.68
CA SER A 5 27.96 39.25 -13.09
C SER A 5 26.99 38.40 -13.92
N ILE A 6 25.76 38.89 -14.07
CA ILE A 6 24.95 38.56 -15.26
C ILE A 6 25.80 38.91 -16.48
N ASN A 7 25.88 38.07 -17.51
CA ASN A 7 26.49 38.47 -18.79
C ASN A 7 25.60 39.58 -19.41
N PRO A 8 25.96 40.87 -19.29
CA PRO A 8 25.07 41.95 -19.70
C PRO A 8 24.95 41.95 -21.21
N ASP A 9 26.05 41.60 -21.89
CA ASP A 9 26.19 41.57 -23.34
C ASP A 9 25.27 40.52 -23.97
N ALA A 10 25.12 39.34 -23.37
CA ALA A 10 24.22 38.30 -23.89
C ALA A 10 22.74 38.73 -23.88
N THR A 11 22.29 39.35 -22.78
CA THR A 11 20.90 39.84 -22.69
C THR A 11 20.68 41.07 -23.57
N ASN A 12 21.68 41.97 -23.66
CA ASN A 12 21.62 43.13 -24.54
C ASN A 12 21.61 42.72 -26.02
N THR A 13 22.36 41.68 -26.38
CA THR A 13 22.37 41.07 -27.72
C THR A 13 21.02 40.46 -28.06
N ALA A 14 20.39 39.74 -27.12
CA ALA A 14 19.05 39.21 -27.30
C ALA A 14 18.01 40.32 -27.52
N LEU A 15 18.06 41.39 -26.72
CA LEU A 15 17.17 42.54 -26.86
C LEU A 15 17.38 43.28 -28.19
N HIS A 16 18.64 43.44 -28.63
CA HIS A 16 18.96 44.02 -29.94
C HIS A 16 18.40 43.17 -31.08
N ALA A 17 18.59 41.85 -31.05
CA ALA A 17 18.06 40.94 -32.08
C ALA A 17 16.53 40.97 -32.18
N ILE A 18 15.83 41.12 -31.04
CA ILE A 18 14.37 41.31 -31.02
C ILE A 18 13.98 42.63 -31.70
N HIS A 19 14.71 43.71 -31.43
CA HIS A 19 14.43 45.02 -32.03
C HIS A 19 14.77 45.09 -33.52
N THR A 20 15.78 44.37 -34.00
CA THR A 20 16.20 44.38 -35.41
C THR A 20 15.49 43.34 -36.28
N GLY A 21 14.85 42.33 -35.68
CA GLY A 21 14.12 41.29 -36.41
C GLY A 21 15.02 40.29 -37.15
N GLU A 22 16.28 40.14 -36.75
CA GLU A 22 17.21 39.19 -37.37
C GLU A 22 16.89 37.74 -36.96
N GLU A 23 16.46 36.92 -37.93
CA GLU A 23 16.28 35.47 -37.76
C GLU A 23 17.63 34.76 -37.74
N GLN A 24 18.01 34.19 -36.60
CA GLN A 24 19.24 33.40 -36.47
C GLN A 24 19.01 31.93 -36.87
N ILE A 25 19.87 31.43 -37.77
CA ILE A 25 19.82 30.08 -38.35
C ILE A 25 20.29 28.99 -37.35
N GLY A 26 20.77 29.37 -36.16
CA GLY A 26 21.14 28.44 -35.08
C GLY A 26 21.27 29.15 -33.72
N VAL A 27 21.11 28.40 -32.63
CA VAL A 27 21.17 28.88 -31.24
C VAL A 27 22.51 28.43 -30.64
N GLN A 28 23.44 29.36 -30.41
CA GLN A 28 24.72 29.09 -29.73
C GLN A 28 24.67 29.38 -28.24
N ASN A 29 23.74 30.25 -27.80
CA ASN A 29 23.50 30.49 -26.39
C ASN A 29 21.99 30.50 -26.07
N MET A 30 21.64 30.25 -24.82
CA MET A 30 20.23 30.14 -24.40
C MET A 30 19.44 31.45 -24.57
N PHE A 31 20.09 32.61 -24.57
CA PHE A 31 19.45 33.92 -24.81
C PHE A 31 19.09 34.17 -26.28
N GLU A 32 19.66 33.42 -27.20
CA GLU A 32 19.29 33.44 -28.62
C GLU A 32 18.01 32.63 -28.90
N ALA A 33 17.61 31.77 -27.95
CA ALA A 33 16.43 30.93 -28.11
C ALA A 33 15.13 31.75 -28.04
N ASN A 34 14.21 31.48 -28.98
CA ASN A 34 12.94 32.21 -29.10
C ASN A 34 12.12 32.20 -27.80
N PHE A 35 12.11 31.08 -27.07
CA PHE A 35 11.34 31.00 -25.81
C PHE A 35 11.84 31.95 -24.71
N ILE A 36 13.10 32.40 -24.77
CA ILE A 36 13.63 33.44 -23.85
C ILE A 36 13.31 34.83 -24.36
N LYS A 37 13.45 35.03 -25.68
CA LYS A 37 13.15 36.31 -26.33
C LYS A 37 11.68 36.72 -26.14
N ASP A 38 10.78 35.74 -26.14
CA ASP A 38 9.34 35.95 -26.00
C ASP A 38 8.85 35.83 -24.54
N LEU A 39 9.73 35.46 -23.60
CA LEU A 39 9.33 35.25 -22.21
C LEU A 39 8.92 36.57 -21.58
N LYS A 40 7.70 36.64 -21.05
CA LYS A 40 7.22 37.79 -20.29
C LYS A 40 7.52 37.64 -18.81
N GLY A 41 8.03 38.71 -18.21
CA GLY A 41 8.21 38.88 -16.79
C GLY A 41 6.88 39.06 -16.04
N PRO A 42 6.93 39.19 -14.71
CA PRO A 42 5.75 39.39 -13.84
C PRO A 42 4.98 40.68 -14.15
N ASP A 43 5.62 41.68 -14.75
CA ASP A 43 5.04 42.97 -15.14
C ASP A 43 4.48 42.98 -16.57
N GLY A 44 4.54 41.84 -17.28
CA GLY A 44 4.09 41.67 -18.65
C GLY A 44 5.05 42.19 -19.72
N LYS A 45 6.20 42.77 -19.34
CA LYS A 45 7.31 43.13 -20.24
C LYS A 45 8.17 41.90 -20.54
N LEU A 46 9.11 42.02 -21.47
CA LEU A 46 10.04 40.92 -21.75
C LEU A 46 10.95 40.69 -20.54
N PHE A 47 11.17 39.45 -20.14
CA PHE A 47 12.04 39.10 -19.02
C PHE A 47 13.49 39.53 -19.22
N VAL A 48 13.91 39.67 -20.49
CA VAL A 48 15.22 40.19 -20.88
C VAL A 48 15.29 41.73 -20.85
N ASP A 49 14.15 42.43 -20.79
CA ASP A 49 14.06 43.89 -20.61
C ASP A 49 14.20 44.23 -19.12
N ARG A 50 15.46 44.35 -18.69
CA ARG A 50 15.85 44.45 -17.28
C ARG A 50 15.47 45.78 -16.62
N GLY A 51 15.34 46.88 -17.38
CA GLY A 51 15.27 48.23 -16.80
C GLY A 51 16.36 48.46 -15.74
N ASP A 52 15.97 48.89 -14.54
CA ASP A 52 16.85 49.08 -13.38
C ASP A 52 16.98 47.81 -12.48
N LYS A 53 16.39 46.69 -12.89
CA LYS A 53 16.34 45.43 -12.13
C LYS A 53 17.42 44.45 -12.60
N ILE A 54 17.66 43.44 -11.77
CA ILE A 54 18.53 42.30 -12.06
C ILE A 54 17.62 41.09 -12.34
N CYS A 55 17.64 40.57 -13.57
CA CYS A 55 16.85 39.38 -13.92
C CYS A 55 17.76 38.14 -13.97
N LEU A 56 17.44 37.13 -13.15
CA LEU A 56 18.18 35.87 -13.05
C LEU A 56 17.33 34.69 -13.55
N ALA A 57 17.87 33.98 -14.53
CA ALA A 57 17.31 32.75 -15.07
C ALA A 57 18.04 31.52 -14.53
N PHE A 58 17.28 30.55 -14.02
CA PHE A 58 17.77 29.26 -13.55
C PHE A 58 17.22 28.12 -14.39
N SER A 59 18.00 27.04 -14.51
CA SER A 59 17.51 25.73 -14.90
C SER A 59 17.51 24.79 -13.70
N MET A 60 16.40 24.09 -13.52
CA MET A 60 16.27 23.05 -12.50
C MET A 60 16.76 21.73 -13.08
N HIS A 61 17.65 21.05 -12.34
CA HIS A 61 18.10 19.70 -12.64
C HIS A 61 17.73 18.77 -11.48
N MET A 62 17.03 17.70 -11.81
CA MET A 62 16.69 16.62 -10.90
C MET A 62 17.17 15.30 -11.51
N ASP A 63 17.93 14.56 -10.72
CA ASP A 63 18.48 13.26 -11.07
C ASP A 63 18.31 12.34 -9.85
N PHE A 64 17.82 11.13 -10.05
CA PHE A 64 17.62 10.15 -8.98
C PHE A 64 18.90 9.36 -8.65
N PHE A 65 20.00 9.64 -9.37
CA PHE A 65 21.32 9.06 -9.14
C PHE A 65 22.32 10.03 -8.50
N ASN A 66 22.00 11.33 -8.36
CA ASN A 66 22.88 12.37 -7.80
C ASN A 66 22.09 13.43 -6.99
N PRO A 67 22.73 14.19 -6.08
CA PRO A 67 22.05 15.27 -5.33
C PRO A 67 21.45 16.33 -6.28
N ASN A 68 20.24 16.84 -5.98
CA ASN A 68 19.56 17.78 -6.87
C ASN A 68 20.30 19.12 -6.96
N CYS A 69 20.50 19.60 -8.18
CA CYS A 69 21.23 20.84 -8.45
C CYS A 69 20.34 21.81 -9.24
N ILE A 70 20.40 23.09 -8.90
CA ILE A 70 19.86 24.17 -9.71
C ILE A 70 21.05 24.94 -10.27
N THR A 71 21.06 25.15 -11.57
CA THR A 71 22.16 25.84 -12.26
C THR A 71 21.71 27.22 -12.70
N GLN A 72 22.52 28.24 -12.42
CA GLN A 72 22.26 29.60 -12.91
C GLN A 72 22.66 29.69 -14.40
N ARG A 73 21.71 30.02 -15.28
CA ARG A 73 21.90 30.03 -16.73
C ARG A 73 22.24 31.40 -17.31
N THR A 74 22.22 32.47 -16.50
CA THR A 74 22.59 33.83 -16.94
C THR A 74 24.09 34.10 -17.00
N LEU A 75 24.89 33.05 -16.82
CA LEU A 75 26.34 33.09 -16.78
C LEU A 75 26.92 32.75 -18.15
N ASP A 76 28.17 33.13 -18.37
CA ASP A 76 28.91 32.74 -19.57
C ASP A 76 28.95 31.20 -19.70
N PRO A 77 28.78 30.63 -20.91
CA PRO A 77 28.81 29.17 -21.12
C PRO A 77 30.09 28.49 -20.60
N SER A 78 31.21 29.21 -20.53
CA SER A 78 32.49 28.71 -20.02
C SER A 78 32.52 28.51 -18.49
N ILE A 79 31.61 29.15 -17.74
CA ILE A 79 31.60 29.11 -16.27
C ILE A 79 30.35 28.47 -15.66
N GLN A 80 29.26 28.30 -16.43
CA GLN A 80 27.96 27.84 -15.92
C GLN A 80 27.96 26.43 -15.27
N TYR A 81 28.98 25.61 -15.52
CA TYR A 81 29.12 24.26 -14.95
C TYR A 81 30.17 24.15 -13.84
N LEU A 82 30.81 25.26 -13.46
CA LEU A 82 31.72 25.25 -12.32
C LEU A 82 30.90 25.13 -11.02
N SER A 83 31.44 24.41 -10.04
CA SER A 83 30.73 24.07 -8.80
C SER A 83 30.33 25.31 -7.99
N GLU A 84 31.03 26.42 -8.16
CA GLU A 84 30.75 27.72 -7.53
C GLU A 84 29.44 28.35 -8.02
N TYR A 85 28.92 27.90 -9.18
CA TYR A 85 27.69 28.41 -9.79
C TYR A 85 26.54 27.38 -9.81
N LEU A 86 26.75 26.24 -9.15
CA LEU A 86 25.72 25.23 -8.88
C LEU A 86 25.10 25.49 -7.50
N TYR A 87 23.79 25.70 -7.47
CA TYR A 87 23.01 25.84 -6.25
C TYR A 87 22.30 24.52 -5.93
N VAL A 88 22.82 23.76 -4.97
CA VAL A 88 22.13 22.55 -4.46
C VAL A 88 20.95 23.00 -3.59
N ALA A 89 19.75 22.91 -4.13
CA ALA A 89 18.54 23.38 -3.44
C ALA A 89 17.94 22.32 -2.50
N THR A 90 18.09 21.03 -2.82
CA THR A 90 17.45 19.95 -2.07
C THR A 90 18.23 18.65 -2.23
N ILE A 91 18.24 17.81 -1.19
CA ILE A 91 18.81 16.45 -1.24
C ILE A 91 17.68 15.48 -0.90
N ILE A 92 17.41 14.53 -1.80
CA ILE A 92 16.42 13.46 -1.58
C ILE A 92 17.17 12.29 -0.93
N PRO A 93 16.75 11.81 0.26
CA PRO A 93 17.39 10.69 0.92
C PRO A 93 17.09 9.38 0.16
N GLY A 94 18.12 8.57 -0.08
CA GLY A 94 17.96 7.20 -0.57
C GLY A 94 17.46 6.24 0.53
N PRO A 95 17.31 4.94 0.23
CA PRO A 95 17.81 4.23 -0.95
C PRO A 95 16.83 4.14 -2.12
N HIS A 96 15.57 4.57 -1.92
CA HIS A 96 14.52 4.44 -2.93
C HIS A 96 14.13 5.80 -3.50
N GLU A 97 13.78 5.80 -4.78
CA GLU A 97 13.20 6.96 -5.44
C GLU A 97 11.84 7.29 -4.82
N PRO A 98 11.53 8.56 -4.52
CA PRO A 98 10.25 8.95 -3.92
C PRO A 98 9.09 8.61 -4.86
N LEU A 99 7.94 8.29 -4.28
CA LEU A 99 6.69 8.12 -5.00
C LEU A 99 6.28 9.44 -5.67
N ASN A 100 5.36 9.37 -6.64
CA ASN A 100 4.93 10.57 -7.39
C ASN A 100 4.38 11.66 -6.45
N ASP A 101 3.57 11.28 -5.46
CA ASP A 101 2.99 12.22 -4.51
C ASP A 101 3.99 12.75 -3.48
N GLU A 102 5.08 12.01 -3.23
CA GLU A 102 6.15 12.43 -2.32
C GLU A 102 7.09 13.46 -2.94
N MET A 103 7.16 13.51 -4.29
CA MET A 103 8.03 14.43 -5.01
C MET A 103 7.75 15.89 -4.67
N ASP A 104 6.48 16.22 -4.50
CA ASP A 104 6.04 17.57 -4.20
C ASP A 104 6.63 18.07 -2.87
N HIS A 105 6.88 17.19 -1.88
CA HIS A 105 7.50 17.59 -0.61
C HIS A 105 8.91 18.16 -0.78
N PHE A 106 9.62 17.75 -1.83
CA PHE A 106 10.98 18.21 -2.13
C PHE A 106 11.00 19.40 -3.08
N VAL A 107 10.10 19.44 -4.06
CA VAL A 107 10.06 20.50 -5.08
C VAL A 107 9.33 21.74 -4.56
N TRP A 108 8.28 21.57 -3.75
CA TRP A 108 7.45 22.67 -3.25
C TRP A 108 8.22 23.79 -2.55
N PRO A 109 9.14 23.50 -1.59
CA PRO A 109 9.88 24.56 -0.89
C PRO A 109 10.76 25.39 -1.84
N VAL A 110 11.30 24.76 -2.88
CA VAL A 110 12.10 25.43 -3.92
C VAL A 110 11.19 26.34 -4.76
N VAL A 111 10.10 25.79 -5.29
CA VAL A 111 9.16 26.54 -6.13
C VAL A 111 8.58 27.73 -5.38
N GLU A 112 8.23 27.60 -4.09
CA GLU A 112 7.75 28.73 -3.28
C GLU A 112 8.76 29.88 -3.19
N GLN A 113 10.06 29.59 -3.06
CA GLN A 113 11.09 30.63 -3.02
C GLN A 113 11.18 31.36 -4.37
N PHE A 114 11.11 30.62 -5.47
CA PHE A 114 11.10 31.21 -6.82
C PHE A 114 9.82 31.99 -7.10
N VAL A 115 8.66 31.58 -6.59
CA VAL A 115 7.41 32.38 -6.71
C VAL A 115 7.58 33.74 -6.03
N LYS A 116 8.12 33.76 -4.81
CA LYS A 116 8.40 35.02 -4.07
C LYS A 116 9.44 35.89 -4.79
N ALA A 117 10.45 35.25 -5.39
CA ALA A 117 11.51 35.93 -6.14
C ALA A 117 11.10 36.34 -7.56
N TRP A 118 10.04 35.74 -8.11
CA TRP A 118 9.43 36.13 -9.38
C TRP A 118 8.46 37.30 -9.18
N GLN A 119 7.63 37.26 -8.15
CA GLN A 119 6.70 38.35 -7.83
C GLN A 119 6.44 38.40 -6.30
N PRO A 120 6.80 39.50 -5.61
CA PRO A 120 7.18 40.82 -6.13
C PRO A 120 8.67 41.01 -6.51
N GLY A 121 9.52 40.00 -6.29
CA GLY A 121 10.98 40.11 -6.45
C GLY A 121 11.72 40.29 -5.11
N LEU A 122 13.04 40.13 -5.13
CA LEU A 122 13.91 40.22 -3.96
C LEU A 122 14.70 41.53 -3.96
N ARG A 123 14.60 42.32 -2.89
CA ARG A 123 15.45 43.52 -2.74
C ARG A 123 16.75 43.15 -2.04
N VAL A 124 17.87 43.34 -2.74
CA VAL A 124 19.21 43.20 -2.16
C VAL A 124 19.74 44.56 -1.76
N SER A 125 20.38 44.64 -0.59
CA SER A 125 20.87 45.91 -0.04
C SER A 125 22.12 46.43 -0.74
N ARG A 126 22.94 45.53 -1.30
CA ARG A 126 24.19 45.86 -2.03
C ARG A 126 24.45 44.80 -3.10
N THR A 127 25.12 45.20 -4.18
CA THR A 127 25.69 44.30 -5.18
C THR A 127 27.19 44.55 -5.30
N ALA A 128 27.93 43.69 -6.01
CA ALA A 128 29.36 43.92 -6.24
C ALA A 128 29.64 45.24 -7.00
N ALA A 129 28.67 45.70 -7.80
CA ALA A 129 28.78 46.90 -8.64
C ALA A 129 28.10 48.15 -8.05
N SER A 130 27.28 48.01 -6.99
CA SER A 130 26.51 49.14 -6.44
C SER A 130 26.23 49.01 -4.94
N GLU A 131 26.41 50.12 -4.22
CA GLU A 131 26.10 50.22 -2.79
C GLU A 131 24.65 50.57 -2.48
N SER A 132 23.87 51.03 -3.47
CA SER A 132 22.46 51.41 -3.29
C SER A 132 21.49 50.21 -3.33
N GLY A 133 22.01 49.01 -3.60
CA GLY A 133 21.22 47.80 -3.76
C GLY A 133 20.49 47.71 -5.11
N ALA A 134 19.73 46.63 -5.29
CA ALA A 134 18.97 46.38 -6.51
C ALA A 134 17.73 45.52 -6.22
N VAL A 135 16.74 45.55 -7.11
CA VAL A 135 15.66 44.56 -7.13
C VAL A 135 16.08 43.43 -8.05
N VAL A 136 15.96 42.20 -7.56
CA VAL A 136 16.31 40.98 -8.27
C VAL A 136 15.04 40.18 -8.54
N GLU A 137 14.74 39.94 -9.81
CA GLU A 137 13.69 39.04 -10.23
C GLU A 137 14.33 37.72 -10.67
N VAL A 138 13.77 36.60 -10.19
CA VAL A 138 14.35 35.28 -10.41
C VAL A 138 13.29 34.33 -10.94
N GLY A 139 13.60 33.60 -12.02
CA GLY A 139 12.72 32.59 -12.60
C GLY A 139 13.42 31.26 -12.90
N ILE A 140 12.65 30.17 -12.83
CA ILE A 140 13.03 28.88 -13.41
C ILE A 140 12.51 28.87 -14.85
N LEU A 141 13.41 28.92 -15.83
CA LEU A 141 13.04 28.98 -17.25
C LEU A 141 13.07 27.60 -17.91
N LEU A 142 13.86 26.68 -17.36
CA LEU A 142 14.02 25.33 -17.89
C LEU A 142 13.97 24.30 -16.77
N SER A 143 13.33 23.18 -17.07
CA SER A 143 13.46 21.93 -16.32
C SER A 143 14.26 20.96 -17.20
N VAL A 144 15.49 20.67 -16.81
CA VAL A 144 16.44 19.86 -17.60
C VAL A 144 16.74 18.58 -16.84
N ASN A 145 15.89 17.60 -17.07
CA ASN A 145 15.89 16.32 -16.36
C ASN A 145 15.91 15.18 -17.39
N ASP A 146 16.30 13.99 -16.94
CA ASP A 146 15.99 12.78 -17.70
C ASP A 146 14.47 12.57 -17.81
N LEU A 147 14.04 11.61 -18.62
CA LEU A 147 12.60 11.43 -18.89
C LEU A 147 11.81 11.02 -17.63
N LEU A 148 12.42 10.28 -16.71
CA LEU A 148 11.78 9.83 -15.47
C LEU A 148 11.56 11.01 -14.54
N ALA A 149 12.62 11.77 -14.24
CA ALA A 149 12.56 12.94 -13.38
C ALA A 149 11.73 14.07 -14.00
N ALA A 150 11.81 14.29 -15.32
CA ALA A 150 10.97 15.27 -16.00
C ALA A 150 9.48 14.99 -15.81
N ARG A 151 9.06 13.73 -15.91
CA ARG A 151 7.65 13.34 -15.74
C ARG A 151 7.20 13.52 -14.29
N LYS A 152 7.98 13.07 -13.32
CA LYS A 152 7.64 13.21 -11.89
C LYS A 152 7.54 14.67 -11.45
N VAL A 153 8.56 15.47 -11.75
CA VAL A 153 8.62 16.90 -11.41
C VAL A 153 7.44 17.68 -12.02
N ALA A 154 7.03 17.33 -13.23
CA ALA A 154 5.94 18.00 -13.92
C ALA A 154 4.56 17.39 -13.65
N GLY A 155 4.45 16.41 -12.73
CA GLY A 155 3.17 15.79 -12.35
C GLY A 155 2.56 14.91 -13.46
N PHE A 156 3.36 14.36 -14.35
CA PHE A 156 2.92 13.44 -15.41
C PHE A 156 3.03 11.97 -15.00
N LEU A 157 2.18 11.15 -15.62
CA LEU A 157 2.24 9.69 -15.50
C LEU A 157 3.60 9.14 -15.99
N GLY A 158 4.01 8.01 -15.40
CA GLY A 158 5.27 7.32 -15.71
C GLY A 158 5.45 6.98 -17.19
N VAL A 159 6.69 6.66 -17.56
CA VAL A 159 7.12 6.44 -18.97
C VAL A 159 6.35 5.35 -19.71
N SER A 160 5.75 4.40 -18.99
CA SER A 160 4.92 3.32 -19.54
C SER A 160 3.48 3.72 -19.84
N SER A 161 3.07 4.94 -19.47
CA SER A 161 1.70 5.41 -19.68
C SER A 161 1.36 5.58 -21.16
N GLY A 162 0.05 5.58 -21.45
CA GLY A 162 -0.46 5.87 -22.79
C GLY A 162 -0.14 7.28 -23.28
N PHE A 163 0.32 8.19 -22.40
CA PHE A 163 0.80 9.52 -22.76
C PHE A 163 2.32 9.48 -22.92
N ILE A 164 2.77 9.56 -24.18
CA ILE A 164 4.18 9.33 -24.51
C ILE A 164 5.02 10.62 -24.45
N CYS A 165 4.40 11.80 -24.49
CA CYS A 165 5.08 13.10 -24.46
C CYS A 165 4.53 14.02 -23.36
N THR A 166 5.41 14.77 -22.70
CA THR A 166 5.08 15.80 -21.69
C THR A 166 4.77 17.17 -22.31
N VAL A 167 5.11 17.37 -23.59
CA VAL A 167 4.93 18.65 -24.29
C VAL A 167 3.68 18.62 -25.19
N CYS A 168 3.49 17.53 -25.94
CA CYS A 168 2.37 17.39 -26.87
C CYS A 168 1.35 16.32 -26.43
N GLN A 169 0.23 16.27 -27.14
CA GLN A 169 -0.90 15.39 -26.84
C GLN A 169 -0.80 13.99 -27.48
N LEU A 170 0.36 13.61 -28.04
CA LEU A 170 0.52 12.27 -28.62
C LEU A 170 0.29 11.16 -27.58
N ARG A 171 -0.40 10.10 -28.03
CA ARG A 171 -0.78 8.95 -27.22
C ARG A 171 -0.51 7.63 -27.93
N GLY A 172 -0.30 6.58 -27.13
CA GLY A 172 -0.20 5.19 -27.57
C GLY A 172 1.14 4.84 -28.22
N LYS A 173 1.46 3.53 -28.25
CA LYS A 173 2.71 3.01 -28.82
C LYS A 173 2.87 3.33 -30.31
N THR A 174 1.77 3.48 -31.04
CA THR A 174 1.76 3.85 -32.46
C THR A 174 2.21 5.30 -32.69
N GLY A 175 1.99 6.19 -31.71
CA GLY A 175 2.41 7.59 -31.79
C GLY A 175 3.92 7.80 -31.58
N THR A 176 4.65 6.80 -31.07
CA THR A 176 6.09 6.93 -30.73
C THR A 176 6.96 7.23 -31.94
N PHE A 177 6.59 6.74 -33.11
CA PHE A 177 7.32 6.95 -34.37
C PHE A 177 6.71 8.06 -35.23
N ASN A 178 5.77 8.83 -34.69
CA ASN A 178 5.13 9.90 -35.43
C ASN A 178 6.06 11.11 -35.57
N MET A 179 6.68 11.24 -36.75
CA MET A 179 7.53 12.38 -37.11
C MET A 179 6.78 13.52 -37.81
N ASP A 180 5.45 13.42 -37.93
CA ASP A 180 4.63 14.51 -38.47
C ASP A 180 4.39 15.58 -37.39
N HIS A 181 5.25 16.59 -37.39
CA HIS A 181 5.21 17.71 -36.46
C HIS A 181 3.86 18.45 -36.45
N ALA A 182 3.09 18.41 -37.53
CA ALA A 182 1.76 19.04 -37.57
C ALA A 182 0.77 18.38 -36.60
N GLN A 183 1.03 17.14 -36.21
CA GLN A 183 0.21 16.37 -35.26
C GLN A 183 0.66 16.55 -33.80
N TRP A 184 1.77 17.25 -33.56
CA TRP A 184 2.33 17.46 -32.22
C TRP A 184 1.63 18.63 -31.53
N ILE A 185 0.32 18.51 -31.34
CA ILE A 185 -0.51 19.53 -30.72
C ILE A 185 -0.01 19.76 -29.28
N PRO A 186 0.40 21.00 -28.92
CA PRO A 186 0.84 21.31 -27.57
C PRO A 186 -0.25 21.04 -26.54
N ARG A 187 0.16 20.68 -25.31
CA ARG A 187 -0.79 20.54 -24.20
C ARG A 187 -1.26 21.90 -23.72
N SER A 188 -2.55 21.97 -23.35
CA SER A 188 -3.12 23.18 -22.75
C SER A 188 -2.64 23.32 -21.30
N ARG A 189 -2.09 24.49 -20.96
CA ARG A 189 -1.72 24.82 -19.58
C ARG A 189 -2.95 24.86 -18.67
N ASP A 190 -4.08 25.32 -19.18
CA ASP A 190 -5.33 25.43 -18.42
C ASP A 190 -5.91 24.04 -18.12
N GLU A 191 -5.80 23.11 -19.07
CA GLU A 191 -6.20 21.72 -18.86
C GLU A 191 -5.31 21.04 -17.82
N LEU A 192 -3.98 21.21 -17.91
CA LEU A 192 -3.05 20.67 -16.91
C LEU A 192 -3.35 21.22 -15.51
N ARG A 193 -3.61 22.53 -15.38
CA ARG A 193 -4.01 23.15 -14.11
C ARG A 193 -5.34 22.64 -13.59
N HIS A 194 -6.32 22.45 -14.47
CA HIS A 194 -7.62 21.90 -14.11
C HIS A 194 -7.47 20.52 -13.47
N TRP A 195 -6.77 19.59 -14.13
CA TRP A 195 -6.57 18.23 -13.61
C TRP A 195 -5.72 18.19 -12.34
N SER A 196 -4.66 19.02 -12.25
CA SER A 196 -3.85 19.16 -11.03
C SER A 196 -4.68 19.67 -9.84
N THR A 197 -5.54 20.67 -10.08
CA THR A 197 -6.43 21.21 -9.04
C THR A 197 -7.47 20.17 -8.61
N ALA A 198 -8.08 19.47 -9.57
CA ALA A 198 -9.07 18.44 -9.27
C ALA A 198 -8.46 17.26 -8.51
N TYR A 199 -7.22 16.86 -8.80
CA TYR A 199 -6.50 15.86 -8.02
C TYR A 199 -6.19 16.32 -6.59
N ARG A 200 -5.72 17.57 -6.43
CA ARG A 200 -5.44 18.16 -5.11
C ARG A 200 -6.70 18.25 -4.24
N ASP A 201 -7.81 18.69 -4.83
CA ASP A 201 -9.04 18.98 -4.10
C ASP A 201 -9.82 17.70 -3.77
N ASP A 202 -9.80 16.70 -4.66
CA ASP A 202 -10.43 15.39 -4.43
C ASP A 202 -9.69 14.26 -5.18
N PRO A 203 -8.62 13.69 -4.59
CA PRO A 203 -7.84 12.64 -5.24
C PRO A 203 -8.64 11.36 -5.45
N THR A 204 -9.68 11.11 -4.65
CA THR A 204 -10.48 9.87 -4.73
C THR A 204 -11.25 9.76 -6.04
N ARG A 205 -11.60 10.89 -6.65
CA ARG A 205 -12.28 10.94 -7.96
C ARG A 205 -11.35 10.71 -9.14
N MET A 206 -10.04 10.69 -8.90
CA MET A 206 -9.01 10.43 -9.90
C MET A 206 -8.33 9.07 -9.68
N LEU A 207 -8.80 8.27 -8.71
CA LEU A 207 -8.24 6.97 -8.39
C LEU A 207 -8.41 6.03 -9.59
N VAL A 208 -7.30 5.70 -10.25
CA VAL A 208 -7.26 4.58 -11.17
C VAL A 208 -7.20 3.33 -10.30
N ILE A 209 -8.29 2.55 -10.27
CA ILE A 209 -8.28 1.23 -9.63
C ILE A 209 -7.33 0.37 -10.44
N ASP A 210 -6.12 0.17 -9.92
CA ASP A 210 -5.20 -0.80 -10.46
C ASP A 210 -5.73 -2.19 -10.14
N ALA A 211 -6.40 -2.82 -11.11
CA ALA A 211 -6.90 -4.17 -10.95
C ALA A 211 -5.77 -5.16 -10.58
N MET A 212 -4.53 -4.88 -10.97
CA MET A 212 -3.38 -5.73 -10.64
C MET A 212 -3.07 -5.72 -9.15
N HIS A 213 -2.80 -4.55 -8.57
CA HIS A 213 -2.42 -4.48 -7.15
C HIS A 213 -3.63 -4.47 -6.20
N CYS A 214 -4.70 -3.75 -6.53
CA CYS A 214 -5.84 -3.61 -5.62
C CYS A 214 -6.74 -4.85 -5.63
N ILE A 215 -7.01 -5.42 -6.82
CA ILE A 215 -7.96 -6.53 -6.94
C ILE A 215 -7.23 -7.86 -6.90
N LEU A 216 -6.18 -8.07 -7.72
CA LEU A 216 -5.54 -9.38 -7.83
C LEU A 216 -4.60 -9.66 -6.65
N GLU A 217 -3.60 -8.80 -6.43
CA GLU A 217 -2.65 -8.94 -5.30
C GLU A 217 -3.22 -8.44 -3.96
N GLY A 218 -4.35 -7.71 -4.00
CA GLY A 218 -5.06 -7.23 -2.83
C GLY A 218 -6.21 -8.15 -2.45
N ILE A 219 -7.40 -7.88 -3.00
CA ILE A 219 -8.65 -8.54 -2.55
C ILE A 219 -8.68 -10.04 -2.85
N VAL A 220 -8.32 -10.47 -4.07
CA VAL A 220 -8.34 -11.89 -4.47
C VAL A 220 -7.31 -12.69 -3.70
N HIS A 221 -6.07 -12.17 -3.62
CA HIS A 221 -5.02 -12.75 -2.79
C HIS A 221 -5.50 -12.90 -1.34
N TYR A 222 -6.03 -11.83 -0.74
CA TYR A 222 -6.53 -11.86 0.63
C TYR A 222 -7.65 -12.88 0.82
N HIS A 223 -8.63 -12.90 -0.08
CA HIS A 223 -9.75 -13.84 -0.04
C HIS A 223 -9.25 -15.30 -0.11
N CYS A 224 -8.34 -15.60 -1.03
CA CYS A 224 -7.82 -16.97 -1.16
C CYS A 224 -6.97 -17.40 0.03
N HIS A 225 -6.12 -16.52 0.57
CA HIS A 225 -5.22 -16.86 1.68
C HIS A 225 -5.89 -16.83 3.06
N HIS A 226 -6.76 -15.86 3.32
CA HIS A 226 -7.31 -15.63 4.65
C HIS A 226 -8.77 -16.05 4.80
N VAL A 227 -9.60 -15.87 3.77
CA VAL A 227 -11.02 -16.27 3.84
C VAL A 227 -11.17 -17.75 3.52
N LEU A 228 -10.51 -18.22 2.46
CA LEU A 228 -10.54 -19.62 2.04
C LEU A 228 -9.42 -20.48 2.65
N CYS A 229 -8.44 -19.86 3.30
CA CYS A 229 -7.30 -20.55 3.92
C CYS A 229 -6.53 -21.46 2.94
N LEU A 230 -6.41 -21.10 1.65
CA LEU A 230 -5.77 -21.93 0.62
C LEU A 230 -4.23 -21.88 0.65
N ASP A 231 -3.64 -21.91 1.85
CA ASP A 231 -2.21 -21.83 2.07
C ASP A 231 -1.76 -22.91 3.07
N VAL A 232 -0.80 -23.73 2.65
CA VAL A 232 -0.21 -24.78 3.52
C VAL A 232 0.57 -24.15 4.68
N SER A 233 1.09 -22.92 4.52
CA SER A 233 1.80 -22.18 5.57
C SER A 233 0.86 -21.57 6.63
N MET A 234 -0.43 -21.40 6.32
CA MET A 234 -1.47 -20.94 7.26
C MET A 234 -1.92 -22.04 8.22
N HIS A 235 -1.57 -23.30 7.97
CA HIS A 235 -1.59 -24.34 9.00
C HIS A 235 -0.41 -24.07 9.95
N GLN A 236 -0.46 -22.97 10.69
CA GLN A 236 0.58 -22.61 11.64
C GLN A 236 0.72 -23.79 12.61
N VAL A 237 1.89 -24.41 12.57
CA VAL A 237 2.30 -25.36 13.58
C VAL A 237 3.20 -24.57 14.50
N SER A 238 2.84 -24.48 15.78
CA SER A 238 3.69 -23.82 16.78
C SER A 238 5.09 -24.45 16.80
N ALA A 239 6.07 -23.76 17.37
CA ALA A 239 7.42 -24.31 17.55
C ALA A 239 7.43 -25.66 18.31
N ASP A 240 6.38 -25.91 19.10
CA ASP A 240 6.17 -27.13 19.88
C ASP A 240 5.40 -28.22 19.09
N GLY A 241 5.03 -28.00 17.83
CA GLY A 241 4.41 -28.99 16.96
C GLY A 241 2.87 -29.02 16.92
N PHE A 242 2.20 -28.10 17.63
CA PHE A 242 0.73 -28.05 17.74
C PHE A 242 0.08 -27.17 16.66
N LYS A 243 -1.06 -27.61 16.13
CA LYS A 243 -1.89 -26.82 15.21
C LYS A 243 -2.69 -25.74 15.96
N TYR A 244 -2.90 -24.59 15.34
CA TYR A 244 -3.88 -23.61 15.80
C TYR A 244 -5.30 -23.98 15.34
N ALA A 245 -6.29 -23.75 16.19
CA ALA A 245 -7.71 -23.94 15.94
C ALA A 245 -8.34 -22.76 15.20
N PHE A 246 -7.85 -21.55 15.46
CA PHE A 246 -8.31 -20.30 14.86
C PHE A 246 -7.22 -19.23 14.92
N GLU A 247 -7.24 -18.28 13.99
CA GLU A 247 -6.40 -17.07 14.04
C GLU A 247 -7.17 -15.97 14.76
N TRP A 248 -6.61 -15.44 15.86
CA TRP A 248 -7.22 -14.36 16.63
C TRP A 248 -6.30 -13.14 16.61
N LEU A 249 -6.87 -11.95 16.35
CA LEU A 249 -6.13 -10.70 16.37
C LEU A 249 -5.86 -10.27 17.81
N TRP A 250 -4.83 -10.85 18.40
CA TRP A 250 -4.42 -10.58 19.77
C TRP A 250 -3.93 -9.14 19.93
N ILE A 251 -4.47 -8.43 20.93
CA ILE A 251 -3.98 -7.11 21.30
C ILE A 251 -2.60 -7.27 21.95
N PRO A 252 -1.54 -6.65 21.38
CA PRO A 252 -0.21 -6.70 21.99
C PRO A 252 -0.20 -5.89 23.29
N TYR A 253 0.63 -6.31 24.23
CA TYR A 253 0.77 -5.57 25.48
C TYR A 253 1.54 -4.26 25.26
N ASP A 254 0.89 -3.14 25.56
CA ASP A 254 1.51 -1.81 25.63
C ASP A 254 1.31 -1.23 27.04
N HIS A 255 2.41 -0.86 27.70
CA HIS A 255 2.38 -0.33 29.06
C HIS A 255 1.67 1.04 29.16
N GLU A 256 1.77 1.90 28.14
CA GLU A 256 1.22 3.25 28.18
C GLU A 256 -0.31 3.23 28.06
N VAL A 257 -0.82 2.37 27.18
CA VAL A 257 -2.26 2.28 26.85
C VAL A 257 -3.03 1.36 27.81
N THR A 258 -2.35 0.41 28.46
CA THR A 258 -3.01 -0.54 29.38
C THR A 258 -3.47 0.13 30.68
N PRO A 259 -4.73 -0.07 31.14
CA PRO A 259 -5.22 0.47 32.41
C PRO A 259 -4.43 -0.04 33.62
N GLN A 260 -4.34 0.78 34.67
CA GLN A 260 -3.46 0.54 35.82
C GLN A 260 -3.66 -0.83 36.50
N ASP A 261 -4.90 -1.33 36.55
CA ASP A 261 -5.25 -2.62 37.16
C ASP A 261 -4.72 -3.84 36.40
N PHE A 262 -4.36 -3.68 35.12
CA PHE A 262 -3.88 -4.74 34.23
C PHE A 262 -2.39 -4.60 33.85
N ARG A 263 -1.72 -3.53 34.31
CA ARG A 263 -0.29 -3.32 34.05
C ARG A 263 0.57 -4.37 34.75
N LEU A 264 1.47 -4.97 33.96
CA LEU A 264 2.50 -5.87 34.46
C LEU A 264 3.52 -5.11 35.31
N ASP A 265 3.95 -5.72 36.42
CA ASP A 265 4.95 -5.12 37.33
C ASP A 265 6.35 -5.06 36.71
N THR A 266 6.66 -5.98 35.78
CA THR A 266 7.96 -6.03 35.12
C THR A 266 7.82 -6.35 33.63
N PRO A 267 8.64 -5.73 32.77
CA PRO A 267 8.68 -6.04 31.33
C PRO A 267 9.03 -7.51 31.03
N LYS A 268 9.70 -8.21 31.95
CA LYS A 268 10.06 -9.63 31.82
C LYS A 268 8.85 -10.56 31.69
N HIS A 269 7.65 -10.08 32.03
CA HIS A 269 6.42 -10.86 31.96
C HIS A 269 5.62 -10.65 30.67
N VAL A 270 6.02 -9.71 29.81
CA VAL A 270 5.39 -9.49 28.49
C VAL A 270 5.40 -10.76 27.63
N PRO A 271 6.49 -11.56 27.55
CA PRO A 271 6.47 -12.81 26.78
C PRO A 271 5.49 -13.87 27.32
N ASN A 272 5.04 -13.75 28.57
CA ASN A 272 4.04 -14.68 29.10
C ASN A 272 2.65 -14.40 28.55
N ILE A 273 2.36 -13.17 28.10
CA ILE A 273 1.09 -12.80 27.45
C ILE A 273 1.00 -13.53 26.10
N ALA A 274 2.02 -13.41 25.25
CA ALA A 274 2.09 -14.13 23.97
C ALA A 274 1.91 -15.65 24.17
N LYS A 275 2.59 -16.23 25.15
CA LYS A 275 2.47 -17.67 25.45
C LYS A 275 1.07 -18.09 25.94
N ILE A 276 0.33 -17.20 26.62
CA ILE A 276 -1.06 -17.46 27.00
C ILE A 276 -1.95 -17.42 25.76
N GLN A 277 -1.77 -16.40 24.92
CA GLN A 277 -2.49 -16.19 23.67
C GLN A 277 -2.31 -17.38 22.72
N ASP A 278 -1.07 -17.85 22.53
CA ASP A 278 -0.74 -19.03 21.73
C ASP A 278 -1.46 -20.29 22.25
N ALA A 279 -1.37 -20.54 23.56
CA ALA A 279 -1.96 -21.73 24.17
C ALA A 279 -3.49 -21.77 24.08
N LEU A 280 -4.15 -20.61 24.04
CA LEU A 280 -5.60 -20.51 23.85
C LEU A 280 -6.01 -20.73 22.38
N GLY A 281 -5.09 -20.52 21.44
CA GLY A 281 -5.34 -20.72 20.02
C GLY A 281 -5.10 -22.15 19.52
N PHE A 282 -4.62 -23.10 20.33
CA PHE A 282 -4.32 -24.46 19.87
C PHE A 282 -5.57 -25.35 19.75
N VAL A 283 -5.51 -26.30 18.80
CA VAL A 283 -6.52 -27.36 18.65
C VAL A 283 -6.54 -28.26 19.88
N ILE A 284 -7.73 -28.56 20.40
CA ILE A 284 -7.90 -29.34 21.64
C ILE A 284 -8.14 -30.85 21.38
N GLU A 285 -8.56 -31.22 20.17
CA GLU A 285 -8.88 -32.61 19.78
C GLU A 285 -8.29 -32.98 18.40
N GLY A 286 -7.90 -34.26 18.22
CA GLY A 286 -7.36 -34.77 16.95
C GLY A 286 -5.83 -34.89 16.89
N ASP A 287 -5.27 -35.15 15.70
CA ASP A 287 -3.82 -35.32 15.53
C ASP A 287 -3.07 -33.97 15.62
N LYS A 288 -1.94 -33.93 16.35
CA LYS A 288 -1.17 -32.72 16.69
C LYS A 288 -1.97 -31.64 17.46
N SER A 289 -2.86 -32.09 18.34
CA SER A 289 -3.65 -31.26 19.27
C SER A 289 -3.07 -31.25 20.69
N MET A 290 -3.48 -30.29 21.51
CA MET A 290 -3.14 -30.19 22.93
C MET A 290 -4.39 -30.46 23.77
N SER A 291 -4.38 -31.49 24.62
CA SER A 291 -5.56 -31.79 25.46
C SER A 291 -5.86 -30.67 26.43
N LEU A 292 -7.12 -30.55 26.87
CA LEU A 292 -7.55 -29.47 27.76
C LEU A 292 -6.76 -29.45 29.09
N ASP A 293 -6.34 -30.60 29.62
CA ASP A 293 -5.46 -30.69 30.80
C ASP A 293 -4.03 -30.16 30.51
N GLN A 294 -3.53 -30.36 29.29
CA GLN A 294 -2.25 -29.81 28.84
C GLN A 294 -2.34 -28.28 28.68
N VAL A 295 -3.43 -27.77 28.09
CA VAL A 295 -3.69 -26.32 27.99
C VAL A 295 -3.76 -25.71 29.38
N TRP A 296 -4.53 -26.33 30.28
CA TRP A 296 -4.62 -25.91 31.66
C TRP A 296 -3.22 -25.83 32.30
N THR A 297 -2.43 -26.89 32.15
CA THR A 297 -1.10 -27.00 32.76
C THR A 297 -0.14 -25.96 32.19
N HIS A 298 -0.19 -25.68 30.89
CA HIS A 298 0.58 -24.62 30.24
C HIS A 298 0.24 -23.25 30.82
N LEU A 299 -1.05 -22.89 30.88
CA LEU A 299 -1.52 -21.64 31.47
C LEU A 299 -1.17 -21.56 32.97
N ASN A 300 -1.24 -22.69 33.68
CA ASN A 300 -0.94 -22.74 35.11
C ASN A 300 0.55 -22.69 35.45
N ASN A 301 1.44 -23.12 34.54
CA ASN A 301 2.87 -23.04 34.78
C ASN A 301 3.44 -21.72 34.26
N ARG A 302 2.92 -21.21 33.14
CA ARG A 302 3.48 -20.04 32.43
C ARG A 302 2.76 -18.72 32.71
N GLY A 303 1.45 -18.74 33.01
CA GLY A 303 0.64 -17.52 33.13
C GLY A 303 0.74 -16.84 34.50
N ILE A 304 1.25 -15.62 34.59
CA ILE A 304 1.19 -14.86 35.85
C ILE A 304 -0.21 -14.26 36.00
N LEU A 305 -0.70 -14.08 37.24
CA LEU A 305 -2.06 -13.59 37.49
C LEU A 305 -2.38 -12.31 36.71
N LYS A 306 -1.46 -11.34 36.68
CA LYS A 306 -1.63 -10.09 35.92
C LYS A 306 -1.67 -10.30 34.40
N ALA A 307 -0.87 -11.21 33.86
CA ALA A 307 -0.91 -11.55 32.44
C ALA A 307 -2.24 -12.23 32.06
N LEU A 308 -2.73 -13.16 32.88
CA LEU A 308 -4.03 -13.80 32.67
C LEU A 308 -5.19 -12.80 32.79
N LYS A 309 -5.10 -11.85 33.73
CA LYS A 309 -6.05 -10.74 33.85
C LYS A 309 -6.05 -9.84 32.63
N PHE A 310 -4.86 -9.49 32.12
CA PHE A 310 -4.71 -8.70 30.91
C PHE A 310 -5.38 -9.39 29.71
N VAL A 311 -5.07 -10.67 29.47
CA VAL A 311 -5.69 -11.42 28.36
C VAL A 311 -7.21 -11.53 28.54
N ALA A 312 -7.70 -11.81 29.75
CA ALA A 312 -9.13 -11.82 30.01
C ALA A 312 -9.80 -10.45 29.79
N TRP A 313 -9.11 -9.35 30.10
CA TRP A 313 -9.59 -7.99 29.85
C TRP A 313 -9.61 -7.66 28.35
N THR A 314 -8.57 -8.02 27.59
CA THR A 314 -8.55 -7.82 26.12
C THR A 314 -9.64 -8.58 25.39
N LEU A 315 -10.19 -9.62 26.02
CA LEU A 315 -11.28 -10.44 25.51
C LEU A 315 -12.65 -10.03 26.08
N GLU A 316 -12.68 -8.94 26.86
CA GLU A 316 -13.89 -8.40 27.49
C GLU A 316 -14.64 -9.42 28.39
N LEU A 317 -13.92 -10.36 29.00
CA LEU A 317 -14.54 -11.40 29.82
C LEU A 317 -15.15 -10.84 31.09
N SER A 318 -16.34 -11.34 31.43
CA SER A 318 -16.90 -11.13 32.76
C SER A 318 -15.97 -11.73 33.81
N THR A 319 -15.63 -10.93 34.82
CA THR A 319 -14.80 -11.37 35.95
C THR A 319 -15.59 -12.14 37.01
N THR A 320 -16.90 -12.34 36.82
CA THR A 320 -17.73 -13.20 37.67
C THR A 320 -17.67 -14.64 37.19
N LEU A 321 -17.47 -15.59 38.12
CA LEU A 321 -17.46 -17.02 37.82
C LEU A 321 -18.88 -17.58 37.64
N ASN A 322 -19.58 -17.11 36.62
CA ASN A 322 -20.90 -17.62 36.23
C ASN A 322 -20.71 -18.58 35.04
N ASP A 323 -21.50 -19.65 34.99
CA ASP A 323 -21.66 -20.52 33.81
C ASP A 323 -20.36 -21.13 33.24
N ILE A 324 -19.40 -21.52 34.11
CA ILE A 324 -18.22 -22.29 33.69
C ILE A 324 -18.68 -23.69 33.28
N HIS A 325 -18.35 -24.09 32.04
CA HIS A 325 -18.78 -25.36 31.48
C HIS A 325 -18.28 -26.57 32.31
N PRO A 326 -19.10 -27.63 32.49
CA PRO A 326 -18.74 -28.78 33.32
C PRO A 326 -17.46 -29.50 32.89
N THR A 327 -17.14 -29.54 31.59
CA THR A 327 -15.91 -30.22 31.09
C THR A 327 -14.63 -29.60 31.63
N VAL A 328 -14.55 -28.27 31.71
CA VAL A 328 -13.43 -27.54 32.33
C VAL A 328 -13.29 -27.85 33.83
N SER A 329 -14.41 -28.24 34.47
CA SER A 329 -14.48 -28.57 35.90
C SER A 329 -14.17 -30.05 36.19
N VAL A 330 -14.53 -30.97 35.29
CA VAL A 330 -14.48 -32.43 35.47
C VAL A 330 -13.14 -33.06 35.05
N GLU A 331 -12.49 -32.61 33.98
CA GLU A 331 -11.26 -33.27 33.48
C GLU A 331 -10.08 -33.21 34.47
N ARG A 332 -10.17 -32.36 35.48
CA ARG A 332 -9.15 -32.22 36.51
C ARG A 332 -9.26 -33.18 37.69
N THR A 333 -10.37 -33.89 37.83
CA THR A 333 -10.48 -34.94 38.87
C THR A 333 -9.70 -36.20 38.51
N ASN A 334 -9.42 -36.43 37.21
CA ASN A 334 -8.87 -37.69 36.72
C ASN A 334 -7.34 -37.72 36.54
N SER A 335 -6.64 -36.58 36.57
CA SER A 335 -5.18 -36.48 36.29
C SER A 335 -4.26 -36.68 37.51
N LYS A 336 -4.79 -36.90 38.73
CA LYS A 336 -3.96 -37.13 39.95
C LYS A 336 -3.92 -38.59 40.40
N SER A 337 -2.88 -39.31 40.00
CA SER A 337 -2.31 -40.41 40.78
C SER A 337 -0.78 -40.21 40.83
N LYS A 338 -0.02 -40.32 41.93
CA LYS A 338 -0.13 -41.02 43.21
C LYS A 338 0.60 -40.22 44.30
N LYS A 339 -0.10 -39.63 45.27
CA LYS A 339 0.37 -39.41 46.66
C LYS A 339 -0.79 -38.86 47.49
N LYS A 340 -1.16 -39.61 48.54
CA LYS A 340 -2.22 -39.28 49.52
C LYS A 340 -2.18 -37.81 49.95
N LYS A 341 -3.13 -37.02 49.47
CA LYS A 341 -3.64 -35.79 50.12
C LYS A 341 -5.06 -35.53 49.62
N SER A 342 -6.03 -35.79 50.49
CA SER A 342 -7.39 -35.23 50.53
C SER A 342 -7.94 -34.69 49.19
N HIS A 343 -8.78 -35.48 48.52
CA HIS A 343 -9.68 -35.00 47.48
C HIS A 343 -10.42 -33.74 47.98
N LYS A 344 -10.24 -32.62 47.28
CA LYS A 344 -11.15 -31.49 47.35
C LYS A 344 -11.52 -31.21 45.90
N ASP A 345 -12.74 -31.60 45.52
CA ASP A 345 -13.34 -31.20 44.26
C ASP A 345 -13.22 -29.68 44.15
N MET A 346 -12.62 -29.20 43.08
CA MET A 346 -12.41 -27.77 42.90
C MET A 346 -13.68 -27.17 42.29
N HIS A 347 -14.70 -27.02 43.13
CA HIS A 347 -15.93 -26.32 42.76
C HIS A 347 -15.62 -24.81 42.67
N PHE A 348 -15.77 -24.22 41.49
CA PHE A 348 -15.68 -22.77 41.36
C PHE A 348 -16.92 -22.14 42.01
N PRO A 349 -16.76 -21.11 42.87
CA PRO A 349 -17.89 -20.49 43.55
C PRO A 349 -18.68 -19.62 42.55
N THR A 350 -19.88 -20.08 42.21
CA THR A 350 -20.81 -19.35 41.33
C THR A 350 -21.15 -17.97 41.90
N GLY A 351 -21.18 -16.93 41.07
CA GLY A 351 -21.51 -15.56 41.49
C GLY A 351 -20.40 -14.80 42.22
N LYS A 352 -19.20 -15.36 42.38
CA LYS A 352 -18.05 -14.65 42.99
C LYS A 352 -17.10 -14.09 41.94
N LEU A 353 -16.44 -12.98 42.31
CA LEU A 353 -15.41 -12.34 41.51
C LEU A 353 -14.13 -13.20 41.43
N ALA A 354 -13.56 -13.29 40.22
CA ALA A 354 -12.30 -13.96 39.96
C ALA A 354 -11.13 -13.22 40.64
N SER A 355 -10.54 -13.86 41.64
CA SER A 355 -9.41 -13.31 42.41
C SER A 355 -8.12 -14.12 42.28
N LYS A 356 -8.23 -15.41 41.91
CA LYS A 356 -7.09 -16.33 41.85
C LYS A 356 -6.73 -16.67 40.41
N LYS A 357 -5.48 -17.10 40.22
CA LYS A 357 -4.97 -17.58 38.93
C LYS A 357 -5.86 -18.65 38.30
N SER A 358 -6.29 -19.64 39.08
CA SER A 358 -7.19 -20.70 38.61
C SER A 358 -8.56 -20.19 38.16
N HIS A 359 -9.05 -19.08 38.70
CA HIS A 359 -10.32 -18.49 38.30
C HIS A 359 -10.21 -17.89 36.89
N PHE A 360 -9.13 -17.14 36.61
CA PHE A 360 -8.88 -16.58 35.29
C PHE A 360 -8.57 -17.66 34.25
N ILE A 361 -7.85 -18.73 34.60
CA ILE A 361 -7.63 -19.86 33.68
C ILE A 361 -8.97 -20.51 33.32
N ALA A 362 -9.86 -20.72 34.30
CA ALA A 362 -11.19 -21.28 34.04
C ALA A 362 -12.02 -20.35 33.13
N LEU A 363 -12.00 -19.04 33.37
CA LEU A 363 -12.69 -18.06 32.50
C LEU A 363 -12.13 -18.07 31.06
N LEU A 364 -10.81 -18.11 30.89
CA LEU A 364 -10.16 -18.14 29.58
C LEU A 364 -10.43 -19.44 28.83
N LEU A 365 -10.45 -20.59 29.52
CA LEU A 365 -10.83 -21.87 28.91
C LEU A 365 -12.34 -21.96 28.64
N ASN A 366 -13.17 -21.22 29.37
CA ASN A 366 -14.60 -21.12 29.11
C ASN A 366 -14.91 -20.14 27.97
N TRP A 367 -14.00 -19.19 27.71
CA TRP A 367 -14.05 -18.27 26.58
C TRP A 367 -13.71 -18.94 25.25
N GLN A 368 -13.74 -20.28 25.14
CA GLN A 368 -13.81 -20.89 23.81
C GLN A 368 -14.82 -20.10 22.98
N PRO A 369 -14.46 -19.62 21.77
CA PRO A 369 -15.33 -18.77 20.97
C PRO A 369 -16.59 -19.56 20.59
N HIS A 370 -17.50 -19.66 21.53
CA HIS A 370 -18.74 -20.41 21.51
C HIS A 370 -19.86 -19.38 21.63
N SER A 371 -19.88 -18.51 20.62
CA SER A 371 -21.02 -17.68 20.27
C SER A 371 -21.03 -17.57 18.74
N SER A 372 -21.65 -18.56 18.10
CA SER A 372 -22.37 -18.47 16.81
C SER A 372 -21.68 -17.86 15.56
N VAL A 373 -20.39 -17.55 15.56
CA VAL A 373 -19.68 -16.94 14.39
C VAL A 373 -18.30 -17.60 14.12
N GLY A 374 -17.93 -18.64 14.88
CA GLY A 374 -16.54 -19.14 14.92
C GLY A 374 -16.31 -20.58 14.44
N TYR A 375 -17.27 -21.23 13.77
CA TYR A 375 -16.92 -22.44 13.02
C TYR A 375 -16.21 -21.98 11.74
N VAL A 376 -14.87 -21.95 11.78
CA VAL A 376 -14.08 -21.77 10.55
C VAL A 376 -14.29 -23.04 9.75
N LEU A 377 -15.17 -22.92 8.76
CA LEU A 377 -15.41 -23.96 7.77
C LEU A 377 -14.03 -24.35 7.20
N PRO A 378 -13.65 -25.64 7.20
CA PRO A 378 -12.32 -26.05 6.80
C PRO A 378 -12.17 -26.03 5.28
N THR A 379 -12.24 -24.83 4.68
CA THR A 379 -12.14 -24.60 3.23
C THR A 379 -10.73 -24.82 2.69
N GLY A 380 -9.72 -24.70 3.55
CA GLY A 380 -8.31 -24.84 3.22
C GLY A 380 -7.73 -26.24 3.44
N THR A 381 -8.54 -27.29 3.53
CA THR A 381 -8.05 -28.63 3.89
C THR A 381 -6.99 -29.16 2.91
N PRO A 382 -6.11 -30.08 3.36
CA PRO A 382 -5.20 -30.80 2.46
C PRO A 382 -5.92 -31.44 1.27
N GLU A 383 -7.14 -31.95 1.47
CA GLU A 383 -7.99 -32.52 0.43
C GLU A 383 -8.44 -31.46 -0.58
N THR A 384 -8.86 -30.28 -0.11
CA THR A 384 -9.24 -29.17 -0.99
C THR A 384 -8.06 -28.70 -1.83
N LEU A 385 -6.88 -28.53 -1.22
CA LEU A 385 -5.66 -28.15 -1.93
C LEU A 385 -5.23 -29.20 -2.94
N ALA A 386 -5.30 -30.48 -2.58
CA ALA A 386 -5.01 -31.58 -3.51
C ALA A 386 -5.97 -31.59 -4.70
N HIS A 387 -7.25 -31.31 -4.47
CA HIS A 387 -8.24 -31.19 -5.54
C HIS A 387 -7.95 -29.99 -6.46
N ILE A 388 -7.64 -28.82 -5.91
CA ILE A 388 -7.25 -27.63 -6.70
C ILE A 388 -6.00 -27.94 -7.55
N GLN A 389 -4.97 -28.53 -6.95
CA GLN A 389 -3.74 -28.91 -7.66
C GLN A 389 -4.02 -29.91 -8.78
N LYS A 390 -4.92 -30.87 -8.56
CA LYS A 390 -5.36 -31.83 -9.58
C LYS A 390 -6.08 -31.12 -10.74
N VAL A 391 -7.01 -30.22 -10.45
CA VAL A 391 -7.70 -29.43 -11.50
C VAL A 391 -6.70 -28.61 -12.31
N ILE A 392 -5.71 -27.98 -11.67
CA ILE A 392 -4.65 -27.23 -12.37
C ILE A 392 -3.86 -28.14 -13.32
N GLN A 393 -3.59 -29.38 -12.91
CA GLN A 393 -2.81 -30.34 -13.71
C GLN A 393 -3.61 -30.95 -14.86
N ASP A 394 -4.89 -31.25 -14.65
CA ASP A 394 -5.75 -31.95 -15.59
C ASP A 394 -6.39 -31.01 -16.63
N THR A 395 -6.50 -29.71 -16.31
CA THR A 395 -7.12 -28.73 -17.21
C THR A 395 -6.22 -28.41 -18.40
N VAL A 396 -6.68 -28.71 -19.61
CA VAL A 396 -6.02 -28.31 -20.86
C VAL A 396 -6.35 -26.85 -21.16
N ARG A 397 -5.34 -25.98 -21.13
CA ARG A 397 -5.49 -24.55 -21.44
C ARG A 397 -5.05 -24.22 -22.88
N PRO A 398 -5.68 -23.23 -23.53
CA PRO A 398 -5.12 -22.61 -24.73
C PRO A 398 -3.75 -21.97 -24.47
N SER A 399 -2.91 -21.85 -25.50
CA SER A 399 -1.55 -21.32 -25.38
C SER A 399 -1.47 -19.86 -24.90
N TRP A 400 -2.52 -19.08 -25.13
CA TRP A 400 -2.62 -17.66 -24.75
C TRP A 400 -3.06 -17.42 -23.30
N VAL A 401 -3.51 -18.46 -22.59
CA VAL A 401 -3.79 -18.39 -21.15
C VAL A 401 -2.50 -18.64 -20.40
N ASN A 402 -2.12 -17.78 -19.46
CA ASN A 402 -0.89 -17.96 -18.69
C ASN A 402 -0.92 -19.26 -17.85
N SER A 403 0.26 -19.80 -17.55
CA SER A 403 0.38 -20.94 -16.64
C SER A 403 0.26 -20.47 -15.20
N VAL A 404 -0.18 -21.36 -14.31
CA VAL A 404 -0.14 -21.17 -12.86
C VAL A 404 0.69 -22.30 -12.22
N PRO A 405 1.20 -22.14 -10.99
CA PRO A 405 1.96 -23.19 -10.32
C PRO A 405 1.11 -24.45 -10.07
N LYS A 406 1.62 -25.61 -10.53
CA LYS A 406 0.93 -26.91 -10.36
C LYS A 406 0.85 -27.37 -8.90
N ASN A 407 1.75 -26.85 -8.06
CA ASN A 407 1.86 -27.08 -6.63
C ASN A 407 1.29 -25.91 -5.81
N PHE A 408 0.29 -25.19 -6.34
CA PHE A 408 -0.41 -24.07 -5.68
C PHE A 408 -0.71 -24.37 -4.20
N GLY A 409 -0.47 -23.38 -3.33
CA GLY A 409 -0.63 -23.49 -1.87
C GLY A 409 0.60 -24.03 -1.13
N ASN A 410 1.56 -24.68 -1.81
CA ASN A 410 2.80 -25.12 -1.17
C ASN A 410 3.81 -23.96 -1.08
N ALA A 411 4.59 -23.89 0.01
CA ALA A 411 5.66 -22.90 0.16
C ALA A 411 6.71 -22.92 -0.97
N SER A 412 6.88 -24.07 -1.64
CA SER A 412 7.78 -24.24 -2.79
C SER A 412 7.22 -23.68 -4.11
N ALA A 413 5.95 -23.28 -4.17
CA ALA A 413 5.36 -22.67 -5.36
C ALA A 413 5.86 -21.23 -5.60
N GLY A 414 6.44 -20.60 -4.57
CA GLY A 414 6.86 -19.20 -4.62
C GLY A 414 5.67 -18.23 -4.49
N LEU A 415 5.95 -16.93 -4.64
CA LEU A 415 4.94 -15.89 -4.58
C LEU A 415 4.12 -15.88 -5.88
N ILE A 416 2.80 -16.00 -5.75
CA ILE A 416 1.86 -15.91 -6.86
C ILE A 416 1.79 -14.46 -7.34
N LYS A 417 2.05 -14.25 -8.63
CA LYS A 417 2.01 -12.92 -9.27
C LYS A 417 0.59 -12.54 -9.66
N ALA A 418 0.34 -11.25 -9.87
CA ALA A 418 -0.99 -10.78 -10.28
C ALA A 418 -1.58 -11.52 -11.50
N ASP A 419 -0.80 -11.78 -12.56
CA ASP A 419 -1.31 -12.46 -13.75
C ASP A 419 -1.65 -13.94 -13.49
N GLU A 420 -0.93 -14.58 -12.57
CA GLU A 420 -1.25 -15.92 -12.06
C GLU A 420 -2.52 -15.88 -11.20
N TRP A 421 -2.68 -14.88 -10.32
CA TRP A 421 -3.91 -14.66 -9.54
C TRP A 421 -5.12 -14.45 -10.43
N ARG A 422 -4.97 -13.69 -11.52
CA ARG A 422 -6.02 -13.52 -12.52
C ARG A 422 -6.42 -14.86 -13.11
N THR A 423 -5.45 -15.67 -13.51
CA THR A 423 -5.73 -16.96 -14.13
C THR A 423 -6.33 -17.96 -13.13
N LEU A 424 -5.84 -17.99 -11.89
CA LEU A 424 -6.37 -18.81 -10.81
C LEU A 424 -7.83 -18.46 -10.51
N SER A 425 -8.13 -17.18 -10.23
CA SER A 425 -9.47 -16.71 -9.85
C SER A 425 -10.50 -16.78 -10.97
N THR A 426 -10.10 -16.66 -12.23
CA THR A 426 -11.04 -16.63 -13.36
C THR A 426 -11.21 -17.96 -14.09
N VAL A 427 -10.35 -18.94 -13.82
CA VAL A 427 -10.38 -20.25 -14.50
C VAL A 427 -10.32 -21.39 -13.50
N PHE A 428 -9.19 -21.57 -12.80
CA PHE A 428 -8.92 -22.81 -12.06
C PHE A 428 -9.70 -22.94 -10.75
N LEU A 429 -9.73 -21.87 -9.92
CA LEU A 429 -10.45 -21.88 -8.66
C LEU A 429 -11.98 -22.00 -8.85
N PRO A 430 -12.63 -21.31 -9.81
CA PRO A 430 -14.03 -21.59 -10.14
C PRO A 430 -14.29 -23.07 -10.44
N ILE A 431 -13.49 -23.68 -11.33
CA ILE A 431 -13.67 -25.10 -11.69
C ILE A 431 -13.48 -26.01 -10.46
N ALA A 432 -12.42 -25.79 -9.69
CA ALA A 432 -12.11 -26.61 -8.52
C ALA A 432 -13.16 -26.48 -7.42
N LEU A 433 -13.54 -25.25 -7.04
CA LEU A 433 -14.46 -25.01 -5.94
C LEU A 433 -15.91 -25.39 -6.30
N ILE A 434 -16.35 -25.16 -7.54
CA ILE A 434 -17.69 -25.59 -7.98
C ILE A 434 -17.79 -27.13 -7.99
N THR A 435 -16.75 -27.82 -8.45
CA THR A 435 -16.75 -29.30 -8.45
C THR A 435 -16.61 -29.91 -7.07
N LEU A 436 -16.10 -29.17 -6.08
CA LEU A 436 -15.91 -29.64 -4.72
C LEU A 436 -17.08 -29.30 -3.79
N TRP A 437 -17.62 -28.09 -3.90
CA TRP A 437 -18.62 -27.55 -2.97
C TRP A 437 -19.97 -27.27 -3.61
N GLY A 438 -20.05 -27.15 -4.93
CA GLY A 438 -21.27 -26.77 -5.65
C GLY A 438 -22.06 -27.95 -6.22
N ASN A 439 -21.52 -29.16 -6.15
CA ASN A 439 -22.11 -30.34 -6.78
C ASN A 439 -21.85 -31.60 -5.95
N ILE A 440 -22.93 -32.23 -5.49
CA ILE A 440 -22.92 -33.53 -4.80
C ILE A 440 -23.62 -34.53 -5.72
N ASP A 441 -22.85 -35.37 -6.40
CA ASP A 441 -23.35 -36.44 -7.28
C ASP A 441 -24.42 -35.98 -8.31
N GLY A 442 -24.28 -34.77 -8.84
CA GLY A 442 -25.19 -34.17 -9.83
C GLY A 442 -26.31 -33.32 -9.22
N CYS A 443 -26.35 -33.14 -7.90
CA CYS A 443 -27.32 -32.34 -7.18
C CYS A 443 -26.67 -31.13 -6.49
N THR A 444 -27.41 -30.02 -6.38
CA THR A 444 -26.99 -28.86 -5.59
C THR A 444 -27.03 -29.23 -4.09
N PRO A 445 -26.02 -28.83 -3.29
CA PRO A 445 -26.07 -28.98 -1.85
C PRO A 445 -27.33 -28.33 -1.23
N PRO A 446 -27.78 -28.82 -0.07
CA PRO A 446 -28.91 -28.22 0.63
C PRO A 446 -28.58 -26.80 1.09
N ASP A 447 -29.52 -25.87 0.92
CA ASP A 447 -29.42 -24.50 1.46
C ASP A 447 -29.91 -24.49 2.92
N ASP A 448 -29.09 -25.07 3.79
CA ASP A 448 -29.33 -25.15 5.23
C ASP A 448 -28.09 -24.73 6.03
N GLU A 449 -28.10 -25.01 7.33
CA GLU A 449 -26.97 -24.78 8.24
C GLU A 449 -26.08 -26.03 8.39
N SER A 450 -26.12 -26.97 7.43
CA SER A 450 -25.14 -28.05 7.36
C SER A 450 -23.80 -27.52 6.84
N GLU A 451 -22.73 -28.28 7.08
CA GLU A 451 -21.40 -27.97 6.55
C GLU A 451 -21.42 -27.77 5.02
N LEU A 452 -22.17 -28.61 4.29
CA LEU A 452 -22.34 -28.51 2.84
C LEU A 452 -23.11 -27.24 2.43
N GLY A 453 -24.13 -26.87 3.18
CA GLY A 453 -24.88 -25.62 2.95
C GLY A 453 -24.01 -24.37 3.19
N TYR A 454 -23.17 -24.39 4.22
CA TYR A 454 -22.19 -23.32 4.44
C TYR A 454 -21.10 -23.27 3.35
N LEU A 455 -20.61 -24.43 2.89
CA LEU A 455 -19.62 -24.49 1.80
C LEU A 455 -20.19 -23.89 0.51
N LEU A 456 -21.48 -24.13 0.24
CA LEU A 456 -22.18 -23.51 -0.89
C LEU A 456 -22.29 -21.98 -0.74
N LYS A 457 -22.58 -21.46 0.46
CA LYS A 457 -22.60 -20.01 0.72
C LYS A 457 -21.23 -19.37 0.54
N VAL A 458 -20.16 -20.01 1.02
CA VAL A 458 -18.78 -19.56 0.81
C VAL A 458 -18.41 -19.61 -0.68
N LEU A 459 -18.88 -20.64 -1.40
CA LEU A 459 -18.69 -20.74 -2.85
C LEU A 459 -19.36 -19.57 -3.57
N ASP A 460 -20.62 -19.27 -3.27
CA ASP A 460 -21.37 -18.18 -3.92
C ASP A 460 -20.72 -16.81 -3.67
N HIS A 461 -20.28 -16.56 -2.43
CA HIS A 461 -19.49 -15.38 -2.07
C HIS A 461 -18.20 -15.30 -2.90
N THR A 462 -17.42 -16.38 -2.92
CA THR A 462 -16.19 -16.47 -3.72
C THR A 462 -16.44 -16.23 -5.21
N MET A 463 -17.53 -16.77 -5.77
CA MET A 463 -17.89 -16.60 -7.17
C MET A 463 -18.29 -15.15 -7.48
N ALA A 464 -18.97 -14.45 -6.55
CA ALA A 464 -19.29 -13.03 -6.72
C ALA A 464 -18.01 -12.19 -6.82
N LEU A 465 -17.01 -12.45 -5.97
CA LEU A 465 -15.70 -11.79 -6.06
C LEU A 465 -15.01 -12.10 -7.41
N PHE A 466 -14.96 -13.36 -7.83
CA PHE A 466 -14.31 -13.74 -9.08
C PHE A 466 -15.01 -13.14 -10.31
N GLN A 467 -16.33 -13.02 -10.29
CA GLN A 467 -17.08 -12.29 -11.32
C GLN A 467 -16.72 -10.79 -11.34
N ALA A 468 -16.60 -10.16 -10.16
CA ALA A 468 -16.13 -8.77 -10.06
C ALA A 468 -14.71 -8.63 -10.65
N THR A 469 -13.81 -9.57 -10.38
CA THR A 469 -12.46 -9.61 -10.96
C THR A 469 -12.49 -9.70 -12.48
N ILE A 470 -13.34 -10.56 -13.06
CA ILE A 470 -13.51 -10.67 -14.52
C ILE A 470 -13.94 -9.32 -15.12
N LEU A 471 -14.92 -8.66 -14.50
CA LEU A 471 -15.44 -7.38 -14.97
C LEU A 471 -14.40 -6.26 -14.86
N ALA A 472 -13.63 -6.22 -13.77
CA ALA A 472 -12.57 -5.24 -13.58
C ALA A 472 -11.39 -5.45 -14.53
N CYS A 473 -11.10 -6.71 -14.90
CA CYS A 473 -10.02 -7.05 -15.81
C CYS A 473 -10.41 -6.96 -17.31
N CYS A 474 -11.63 -6.52 -17.64
CA CYS A 474 -12.07 -6.32 -19.01
C CYS A 474 -11.37 -5.12 -19.67
N HIS A 475 -10.93 -5.29 -20.92
CA HIS A 475 -10.32 -4.20 -21.69
C HIS A 475 -11.27 -3.03 -22.03
N LEU A 476 -12.59 -3.24 -21.88
CA LEU A 476 -13.61 -2.24 -22.14
C LEU A 476 -14.56 -2.13 -20.95
N VAL A 477 -14.67 -0.94 -20.37
CA VAL A 477 -15.61 -0.64 -19.30
C VAL A 477 -16.84 0.02 -19.90
N THR A 478 -17.99 -0.65 -19.84
CA THR A 478 -19.30 -0.11 -20.23
C THR A 478 -20.11 0.25 -18.97
N ALA A 479 -21.14 1.10 -19.10
CA ALA A 479 -22.03 1.41 -17.98
C ALA A 479 -22.68 0.14 -17.38
N SER A 480 -23.05 -0.82 -18.23
CA SER A 480 -23.58 -2.12 -17.80
C SER A 480 -22.57 -2.95 -17.00
N ARG A 481 -21.30 -3.00 -17.43
CA ARG A 481 -20.24 -3.70 -16.69
C ARG A 481 -19.90 -3.03 -15.38
N ALA A 482 -19.87 -1.70 -15.34
CA ALA A 482 -19.67 -0.95 -14.11
C ALA A 482 -20.82 -1.18 -13.11
N PHE A 483 -22.07 -1.27 -13.59
CA PHE A 483 -23.21 -1.62 -12.76
C PHE A 483 -23.12 -3.06 -12.22
N ALA A 484 -22.83 -4.04 -13.09
CA ALA A 484 -22.66 -5.43 -12.68
C ALA A 484 -21.52 -5.61 -11.67
N PHE A 485 -20.39 -4.91 -11.85
CA PHE A 485 -19.26 -4.94 -10.92
C PHE A 485 -19.69 -4.47 -9.52
N ARG A 486 -20.46 -3.38 -9.43
CA ARG A 486 -20.99 -2.88 -8.16
C ARG A 486 -21.93 -3.88 -7.50
N GLN A 487 -22.75 -4.58 -8.28
CA GLN A 487 -23.62 -5.63 -7.75
C GLN A 487 -22.80 -6.78 -7.16
N CYS A 488 -21.82 -7.31 -7.89
CA CYS A 488 -20.94 -8.37 -7.41
C CYS A 488 -20.20 -7.99 -6.11
N ILE A 489 -19.63 -6.77 -6.04
CA ILE A 489 -18.96 -6.29 -4.83
C ILE A 489 -19.94 -6.05 -3.68
N SER A 490 -21.17 -5.59 -3.95
CA SER A 490 -22.16 -5.42 -2.89
C SER A 490 -22.56 -6.75 -2.25
N THR A 491 -22.70 -7.82 -3.05
CA THR A 491 -22.94 -9.17 -2.53
C THR A 491 -21.79 -9.66 -1.66
N GLN A 492 -20.54 -9.31 -2.01
CA GLN A 492 -19.35 -9.66 -1.23
C GLN A 492 -19.24 -8.96 0.13
N LEU A 493 -19.82 -7.76 0.28
CA LEU A 493 -19.67 -6.95 1.50
C LEU A 493 -20.82 -7.11 2.50
N VAL A 494 -21.95 -7.68 2.07
CA VAL A 494 -23.17 -7.82 2.88
C VAL A 494 -23.22 -9.16 3.66
N HIS A 495 -22.38 -10.12 3.27
CA HIS A 495 -22.21 -11.43 3.88
C HIS A 495 -20.76 -11.61 4.30
#